data_AF-A0A0X8GKU8-F1
#
_entry.id   AF-A0A0X8GKU8-F1
#
_cell.length_a   1.000
_cell.length_b   1.000
_cell.length_c   1.000
_cell.angle_alpha   90.00
_cell.angle_beta   90.00
_cell.angle_gamma   90.00
#
_symmetry.space_group_name_H-M   'P 1'
#
loop_
_entity.id
_entity.type
_entity.pdbx_description
1 polymer ?
#
loop_
_entity_poly.entity_id
_entity_poly.type
_entity_poly.pdbx_seq_one_letter_code
_entity_poly.pdbx_strand_id
1 'polypeptide(L)'
;MPTRPAPPNTLAPQPHMPEAESQALTAALQNTQSYLEFGMGGSTVLAAWLGVQQIVSIDSSKEWIEKVASQIAPIQSASQIELLHAPIGETLEWGFPKDNQLQSQWPDYYSKPWRVAHDPGLVLIDGRFRVPCFLYSLLQLKPGAIILWDDYADRSEYHHIEQHLAPAAYFGKMAQFLVPSHANTAKILNSLFENLYAVD
;
A
#
# COMPACT_ATOMS: atom_id res chain seq x y z
N MET A 1 22.52 -13.43 2.10
CA MET A 1 21.06 -13.56 2.05
C MET A 1 20.71 -14.48 0.90
N PRO A 2 19.72 -15.39 1.00
CA PRO A 2 19.32 -16.19 -0.15
C PRO A 2 18.88 -15.25 -1.27
N THR A 3 19.45 -15.43 -2.45
CA THR A 3 19.14 -14.65 -3.65
C THR A 3 17.73 -14.99 -4.12
N ARG A 4 16.92 -13.97 -4.40
CA ARG A 4 15.57 -14.15 -4.92
C ARG A 4 15.61 -14.97 -6.23
N PRO A 5 14.66 -15.90 -6.47
CA PRO A 5 14.53 -16.55 -7.77
C PRO A 5 14.41 -15.49 -8.87
N ALA A 6 15.02 -15.75 -10.02
CA ALA A 6 14.82 -14.89 -11.19
C ALA A 6 13.32 -14.84 -11.54
N PRO A 7 12.80 -13.69 -11.99
CA PRO A 7 11.40 -13.60 -12.37
C PRO A 7 11.08 -14.55 -13.54
N PRO A 8 9.81 -14.96 -13.71
CA PRO A 8 9.39 -15.84 -14.79
C PRO A 8 9.80 -15.32 -16.17
N ASN A 9 10.03 -16.23 -17.15
CA ASN A 9 10.41 -15.88 -18.53
C ASN A 9 9.21 -15.36 -19.37
N THR A 10 8.29 -14.63 -18.74
CA THR A 10 7.12 -13.99 -19.35
C THR A 10 7.27 -12.46 -19.30
N LEU A 11 6.49 -11.72 -20.09
CA LEU A 11 6.49 -10.25 -19.98
C LEU A 11 6.01 -9.83 -18.58
N ALA A 12 6.70 -8.85 -18.00
CA ALA A 12 6.34 -8.31 -16.69
C ALA A 12 4.92 -7.71 -16.73
N PRO A 13 4.06 -8.02 -15.75
CA PRO A 13 2.77 -7.37 -15.58
C PRO A 13 2.96 -5.85 -15.48
N GLN A 14 2.13 -5.09 -16.19
CA GLN A 14 2.16 -3.63 -16.11
C GLN A 14 1.08 -3.17 -15.14
N PRO A 15 1.43 -2.53 -14.01
CA PRO A 15 0.46 -1.87 -13.17
C PRO A 15 -0.21 -0.74 -13.95
N HIS A 16 -1.41 -0.35 -13.54
CA HIS A 16 -2.10 0.79 -14.13
C HIS A 16 -1.54 2.10 -13.55
N MET A 17 -0.27 2.36 -13.86
CA MET A 17 0.51 3.50 -13.39
C MET A 17 1.29 4.08 -14.59
N PRO A 18 1.60 5.38 -14.61
CA PRO A 18 2.52 5.91 -15.62
C PRO A 18 3.93 5.33 -15.46
N GLU A 19 4.78 5.57 -16.46
CA GLU A 19 6.09 4.90 -16.57
C GLU A 19 7.01 5.22 -15.38
N ALA A 20 7.08 6.47 -14.92
CA ALA A 20 7.98 6.89 -13.84
C ALA A 20 7.61 6.22 -12.51
N GLU A 21 6.31 6.18 -12.22
CA GLU A 21 5.69 5.52 -11.06
C GLU A 21 5.94 4.01 -11.10
N SER A 22 5.70 3.39 -12.26
CA SER A 22 5.93 1.95 -12.46
C SER A 22 7.40 1.56 -12.26
N GLN A 23 8.33 2.39 -12.76
CA GLN A 23 9.76 2.19 -12.57
C GLN A 23 10.18 2.34 -11.11
N ALA A 24 9.66 3.36 -10.41
CA ALA A 24 9.93 3.58 -9.00
C ALA A 24 9.42 2.42 -8.12
N LEU A 25 8.19 1.97 -8.36
CA LEU A 25 7.61 0.81 -7.68
C LEU A 25 8.41 -0.46 -7.98
N THR A 26 8.76 -0.71 -9.24
CA THR A 26 9.57 -1.89 -9.63
C THR A 26 10.92 -1.89 -8.91
N ALA A 27 11.61 -0.75 -8.88
CA ALA A 27 12.89 -0.63 -8.19
C ALA A 27 12.74 -0.87 -6.68
N ALA A 28 11.69 -0.35 -6.05
CA ALA A 28 11.43 -0.59 -4.63
C ALA A 28 11.11 -2.07 -4.33
N LEU A 29 10.27 -2.71 -5.16
CA LEU A 29 9.91 -4.14 -5.04
C LEU A 29 11.10 -5.08 -5.21
N GLN A 30 12.06 -4.73 -6.07
CA GLN A 30 13.30 -5.49 -6.24
C GLN A 30 14.21 -5.43 -5.01
N ASN A 31 14.12 -4.37 -4.21
CA ASN A 31 15.00 -4.12 -3.05
C ASN A 31 14.37 -4.47 -1.68
N THR A 32 13.06 -4.69 -1.60
CA THR A 32 12.39 -5.09 -0.34
C THR A 32 12.16 -6.60 -0.27
N GLN A 33 12.15 -7.20 0.93
CA GLN A 33 11.71 -8.60 1.13
C GLN A 33 10.24 -8.71 1.52
N SER A 34 9.71 -7.70 2.19
CA SER A 34 8.32 -7.66 2.64
C SER A 34 7.66 -6.38 2.13
N TYR A 35 6.52 -6.56 1.47
CA TYR A 35 5.73 -5.53 0.81
C TYR A 35 4.31 -5.53 1.37
N LEU A 36 3.86 -4.36 1.80
CA LEU A 36 2.48 -4.12 2.21
C LEU A 36 1.83 -3.13 1.25
N GLU A 37 0.59 -3.40 0.86
CA GLU A 37 -0.15 -2.57 -0.08
C GLU A 37 -1.57 -2.30 0.42
N PHE A 38 -1.96 -1.02 0.33
CA PHE A 38 -3.34 -0.58 0.51
C PHE A 38 -3.92 -0.24 -0.85
N GLY A 39 -4.92 -1.00 -1.31
CA GLY A 39 -5.45 -0.94 -2.67
C GLY A 39 -4.70 -1.89 -3.59
N MET A 40 -5.33 -2.99 -3.99
CA MET A 40 -4.65 -4.06 -4.72
C MET A 40 -4.87 -3.98 -6.23
N GLY A 41 -4.02 -4.62 -7.02
CA GLY A 41 -4.14 -4.56 -8.47
C GLY A 41 -2.92 -5.07 -9.21
N GLY A 42 -2.61 -4.42 -10.34
CA GLY A 42 -1.45 -4.78 -11.16
C GLY A 42 -0.12 -4.65 -10.43
N SER A 43 -0.03 -3.76 -9.44
CA SER A 43 1.10 -3.60 -8.52
C SER A 43 1.31 -4.85 -7.64
N THR A 44 0.23 -5.44 -7.13
CA THR A 44 0.25 -6.73 -6.40
C THR A 44 0.75 -7.87 -7.30
N VAL A 45 0.23 -7.92 -8.53
CA VAL A 45 0.61 -8.95 -9.52
C VAL A 45 2.07 -8.79 -9.92
N LEU A 46 2.55 -7.55 -10.10
CA LEU A 46 3.96 -7.25 -10.34
C LEU A 46 4.84 -7.70 -9.17
N ALA A 47 4.45 -7.43 -7.92
CA ALA A 47 5.20 -7.87 -6.74
C ALA A 47 5.31 -9.41 -6.68
N ALA A 48 4.23 -10.11 -6.99
CA ALA A 48 4.20 -11.58 -7.06
C ALA A 48 5.11 -12.11 -8.20
N TRP A 49 5.04 -11.49 -9.38
CA TRP A 49 5.88 -11.83 -10.53
C TRP A 49 7.37 -11.57 -10.27
N LEU A 50 7.69 -10.48 -9.57
CA LEU A 50 9.05 -10.14 -9.12
C LEU A 50 9.53 -11.01 -7.97
N GLY A 51 8.69 -11.91 -7.42
CA GLY A 51 9.06 -12.86 -6.38
C GLY A 51 9.32 -12.25 -5.00
N VAL A 52 8.66 -11.14 -4.65
CA VAL A 52 8.78 -10.55 -3.30
C VAL A 52 8.41 -11.59 -2.25
N GLN A 53 9.24 -11.78 -1.23
CA GLN A 53 9.13 -12.92 -0.31
C GLN A 53 7.82 -12.91 0.48
N GLN A 54 7.42 -11.76 1.02
CA GLN A 54 6.14 -11.57 1.69
C GLN A 54 5.38 -10.42 1.04
N ILE A 55 4.12 -10.68 0.65
CA ILE A 55 3.22 -9.70 0.06
C ILE A 55 1.93 -9.72 0.88
N VAL A 56 1.58 -8.57 1.46
CA VAL A 56 0.29 -8.38 2.13
C VAL A 56 -0.43 -7.25 1.43
N SER A 57 -1.58 -7.53 0.84
CA SER A 57 -2.36 -6.51 0.12
C SER A 57 -3.79 -6.53 0.61
N ILE A 58 -4.38 -5.36 0.82
CA ILE A 58 -5.75 -5.22 1.33
C ILE A 58 -6.61 -4.36 0.40
N ASP A 59 -7.86 -4.77 0.24
CA ASP A 59 -8.84 -4.03 -0.55
C ASP A 59 -10.23 -4.10 0.07
N SER A 60 -11.09 -3.17 -0.33
CA SER A 60 -12.48 -3.08 0.10
C SER A 60 -13.42 -3.91 -0.78
N SER A 61 -13.05 -4.15 -2.04
CA SER A 61 -13.88 -4.87 -3.00
C SER A 61 -13.55 -6.36 -3.04
N LYS A 62 -14.48 -7.19 -2.60
CA LYS A 62 -14.33 -8.66 -2.64
C LYS A 62 -14.15 -9.17 -4.07
N GLU A 63 -14.92 -8.62 -5.02
CA GLU A 63 -14.82 -8.99 -6.44
C GLU A 63 -13.45 -8.64 -7.01
N TRP A 64 -12.87 -7.51 -6.60
CA TRP A 64 -11.54 -7.10 -7.03
C TRP A 64 -10.44 -8.01 -6.46
N ILE A 65 -10.58 -8.43 -5.20
CA ILE A 65 -9.68 -9.42 -4.59
C ILE A 65 -9.68 -10.74 -5.37
N GLU A 66 -10.87 -11.25 -5.70
CA GLU A 66 -11.01 -12.49 -6.49
C GLU A 66 -10.36 -12.34 -7.88
N LYS A 67 -10.53 -11.19 -8.52
CA LYS A 67 -9.88 -10.87 -9.80
C LYS A 67 -8.35 -10.86 -9.68
N VAL A 68 -7.78 -10.18 -8.69
CA VAL A 68 -6.32 -10.12 -8.49
C VAL A 68 -5.77 -11.50 -8.13
N ALA A 69 -6.46 -12.25 -7.26
CA ALA A 69 -6.10 -13.64 -6.93
C ALA A 69 -6.02 -14.52 -8.18
N SER A 70 -6.98 -14.38 -9.11
CA SER A 70 -6.97 -15.15 -10.37
C SER A 70 -5.78 -14.80 -11.29
N GLN A 71 -5.27 -13.56 -11.24
CA GLN A 71 -4.10 -13.13 -12.00
C GLN A 71 -2.78 -13.57 -11.37
N ILE A 72 -2.76 -13.72 -10.04
CA ILE A 72 -1.61 -14.23 -9.29
C ILE A 72 -1.51 -15.76 -9.38
N ALA A 73 -2.64 -16.48 -9.39
CA ALA A 73 -2.68 -17.95 -9.43
C ALA A 73 -1.76 -18.64 -10.46
N PRO A 74 -1.62 -18.15 -11.72
CA PRO A 74 -0.69 -18.75 -12.69
C PRO A 74 0.80 -18.40 -12.47
N ILE A 75 1.12 -17.46 -11.57
CA ILE A 75 2.50 -17.06 -11.29
C ILE A 75 3.16 -18.10 -10.39
N GLN A 76 4.18 -18.77 -10.91
CA GLN A 76 5.01 -19.68 -10.12
C GLN A 76 5.97 -18.87 -9.25
N SER A 77 5.52 -18.47 -8.06
CA SER A 77 6.34 -17.80 -7.06
C SER A 77 6.32 -18.55 -5.71
N ALA A 78 7.44 -18.49 -4.99
CA ALA A 78 7.52 -18.94 -3.60
C ALA A 78 7.08 -17.87 -2.59
N SER A 79 6.55 -16.74 -3.08
CA SER A 79 6.01 -15.65 -2.26
C SER A 79 4.93 -16.15 -1.30
N GLN A 80 4.99 -15.69 -0.06
CA GLN A 80 3.87 -15.75 0.87
C GLN A 80 2.96 -14.57 0.59
N ILE A 81 1.78 -14.83 0.01
CA ILE A 81 0.86 -13.80 -0.46
C ILE A 81 -0.43 -13.86 0.37
N GLU A 82 -0.72 -12.78 1.10
CA GLU A 82 -1.94 -12.59 1.86
C GLU A 82 -2.78 -11.50 1.20
N LEU A 83 -3.93 -11.88 0.63
CA LEU A 83 -4.92 -10.96 0.06
C LEU A 83 -6.06 -10.77 1.06
N LEU A 84 -6.13 -9.60 1.68
CA LEU A 84 -7.06 -9.29 2.75
C LEU A 84 -8.26 -8.51 2.24
N HIS A 85 -9.41 -8.77 2.86
CA HIS A 85 -10.65 -8.02 2.62
C HIS A 85 -11.01 -7.16 3.82
N ALA A 86 -11.24 -5.87 3.59
CA ALA A 86 -11.80 -4.94 4.57
C ALA A 86 -13.07 -4.27 4.02
N PRO A 87 -14.26 -4.80 4.31
CA PRO A 87 -15.50 -4.20 3.81
C PRO A 87 -15.70 -2.82 4.43
N ILE A 88 -16.10 -1.87 3.59
CA ILE A 88 -16.37 -0.48 3.99
C ILE A 88 -17.84 -0.09 3.84
N GLY A 89 -18.67 -1.03 3.37
CA GLY A 89 -20.08 -0.86 3.05
C GLY A 89 -20.34 -1.16 1.58
N GLU A 90 -21.59 -0.96 1.15
CA GLU A 90 -21.90 -0.85 -0.28
C GLU A 90 -21.09 0.32 -0.84
N THR A 91 -20.43 0.14 -1.99
CA THR A 91 -19.58 1.18 -2.58
C THR A 91 -20.21 1.74 -3.84
N LEU A 92 -19.99 3.03 -4.08
CA LEU A 92 -20.30 3.73 -5.32
C LEU A 92 -19.10 3.62 -6.28
N GLU A 93 -19.10 4.42 -7.35
CA GLU A 93 -17.92 4.55 -8.21
C GLU A 93 -16.66 4.89 -7.41
N TRP A 94 -15.52 4.34 -7.84
CA TRP A 94 -14.20 4.53 -7.20
C TRP A 94 -14.10 4.02 -5.75
N GLY A 95 -15.02 3.16 -5.33
CA GLY A 95 -14.93 2.49 -4.03
C GLY A 95 -15.28 3.37 -2.84
N PHE A 96 -16.01 4.47 -3.03
CA PHE A 96 -16.51 5.26 -1.90
C PHE A 96 -17.70 4.57 -1.23
N PRO A 97 -17.76 4.49 0.11
CA PRO A 97 -18.90 3.90 0.79
C PRO A 97 -20.14 4.75 0.58
N LYS A 98 -21.27 4.09 0.26
CA LYS A 98 -22.57 4.71 0.01
C LYS A 98 -23.18 5.30 1.29
N ASP A 99 -22.87 4.71 2.44
CA ASP A 99 -23.28 5.18 3.75
C ASP A 99 -22.24 4.83 4.83
N ASN A 100 -22.51 5.26 6.07
CA ASN A 100 -21.60 5.09 7.20
C ASN A 100 -21.98 3.89 8.10
N GLN A 101 -22.80 2.95 7.63
CA GLN A 101 -23.25 1.82 8.47
C GLN A 101 -22.09 0.95 8.97
N LEU A 102 -21.03 0.81 8.17
CA LEU A 102 -19.82 0.07 8.52
C LEU A 102 -18.67 0.97 9.00
N GLN A 103 -18.92 2.25 9.33
CA GLN A 103 -17.85 3.20 9.69
C GLN A 103 -16.95 2.71 10.83
N SER A 104 -17.53 2.06 11.85
CA SER A 104 -16.76 1.49 12.95
C SER A 104 -15.77 0.38 12.53
N GLN A 105 -15.95 -0.20 11.34
CA GLN A 105 -15.08 -1.22 10.77
C GLN A 105 -14.02 -0.65 9.83
N TRP A 106 -14.17 0.59 9.34
CA TRP A 106 -13.20 1.20 8.41
C TRP A 106 -11.74 1.17 8.91
N PRO A 107 -11.45 1.31 10.22
CA PRO A 107 -10.09 1.16 10.72
C PRO A 107 -9.44 -0.19 10.42
N ASP A 108 -10.23 -1.22 10.13
CA ASP A 108 -9.70 -2.52 9.71
C ASP A 108 -8.95 -2.43 8.37
N TYR A 109 -9.31 -1.50 7.48
CA TYR A 109 -8.65 -1.33 6.18
C TYR A 109 -7.17 -1.00 6.34
N TYR A 110 -6.82 -0.09 7.25
CA TYR A 110 -5.41 0.27 7.48
C TYR A 110 -4.75 -0.50 8.62
N SER A 111 -5.51 -1.14 9.53
CA SER A 111 -4.93 -1.83 10.70
C SER A 111 -4.78 -3.35 10.56
N LYS A 112 -5.66 -4.05 9.82
CA LYS A 112 -5.58 -5.53 9.67
C LYS A 112 -4.28 -6.03 9.03
N PRO A 113 -3.73 -5.39 7.98
CA PRO A 113 -2.52 -5.87 7.31
C PRO A 113 -1.33 -6.09 8.25
N TRP A 114 -1.19 -5.22 9.26
CA TRP A 114 -0.10 -5.26 10.24
C TRP A 114 -0.13 -6.47 11.17
N ARG A 115 -1.22 -7.23 11.21
CA ARG A 115 -1.31 -8.46 12.01
C ARG A 115 -0.59 -9.64 11.36
N VAL A 116 -0.38 -9.57 10.04
CA VAL A 116 0.23 -10.64 9.23
C VAL A 116 1.51 -10.18 8.51
N ALA A 117 1.66 -8.88 8.26
CA ALA A 117 2.90 -8.32 7.74
C ALA A 117 4.03 -8.44 8.79
N HIS A 118 5.21 -8.86 8.33
CA HIS A 118 6.41 -9.01 9.13
C HIS A 118 7.48 -8.06 8.59
N ASP A 119 7.75 -6.99 9.34
CA ASP A 119 8.78 -5.99 9.03
C ASP A 119 8.78 -5.52 7.56
N PRO A 120 7.65 -5.00 7.02
CA PRO A 120 7.61 -4.50 5.65
C PRO A 120 8.66 -3.41 5.45
N GLY A 121 9.50 -3.60 4.42
CA GLY A 121 10.48 -2.61 3.99
C GLY A 121 9.90 -1.60 2.98
N LEU A 122 8.73 -1.93 2.43
CA LEU A 122 8.00 -1.13 1.46
C LEU A 122 6.50 -1.15 1.77
N VAL A 123 5.90 0.02 1.77
CA VAL A 123 4.44 0.22 1.74
C VAL A 123 4.05 0.95 0.47
N LEU A 124 3.02 0.49 -0.23
CA LEU A 124 2.32 1.27 -1.25
C LEU A 124 0.94 1.71 -0.75
N ILE A 125 0.63 2.99 -0.90
CA ILE A 125 -0.68 3.58 -0.65
C ILE A 125 -1.30 3.96 -2.01
N ASP A 126 -2.20 3.11 -2.49
CA ASP A 126 -2.94 3.33 -3.73
C ASP A 126 -4.45 2.98 -3.60
N GLY A 127 -4.95 2.95 -2.37
CA GLY A 127 -6.29 2.54 -2.02
C GLY A 127 -7.19 3.68 -1.56
N ARG A 128 -8.10 3.34 -0.65
CA ARG A 128 -8.90 4.28 0.17
C ARG A 128 -8.20 4.56 1.50
N PHE A 129 -8.66 5.58 2.23
CA PHE A 129 -8.11 5.96 3.54
C PHE A 129 -6.61 6.26 3.48
N ARG A 130 -6.14 6.95 2.45
CA ARG A 130 -4.72 7.18 2.17
C ARG A 130 -4.05 7.90 3.34
N VAL A 131 -4.70 8.92 3.93
CA VAL A 131 -4.20 9.60 5.14
C VAL A 131 -4.06 8.64 6.34
N PRO A 132 -5.10 7.91 6.79
CA PRO A 132 -4.94 6.89 7.83
C PRO A 132 -3.91 5.81 7.52
N CYS A 133 -3.85 5.31 6.28
CA CYS A 133 -2.86 4.33 5.84
C CYS A 133 -1.44 4.87 6.05
N PHE A 134 -1.19 6.12 5.66
CA PHE A 134 0.11 6.77 5.84
C PHE A 134 0.47 6.94 7.31
N LEU A 135 -0.42 7.53 8.11
CA LEU A 135 -0.17 7.79 9.53
C LEU A 135 0.04 6.48 10.30
N TYR A 136 -0.77 5.45 10.03
CA TYR A 136 -0.61 4.14 10.65
C TYR A 136 0.71 3.48 10.22
N SER A 137 1.10 3.61 8.94
CA SER A 137 2.39 3.11 8.46
C SER A 137 3.56 3.75 9.19
N LEU A 138 3.54 5.06 9.43
CA LEU A 138 4.60 5.75 10.20
C LEU A 138 4.72 5.25 11.65
N LEU A 139 3.64 4.73 12.23
CA LEU A 139 3.67 4.16 13.59
C LEU A 139 4.25 2.75 13.64
N GLN A 140 4.20 2.01 12.54
CA GLN A 140 4.55 0.58 12.48
C GLN A 140 5.92 0.33 11.83
N LEU A 141 6.30 1.15 10.87
CA LEU A 141 7.49 0.92 10.06
C LEU A 141 8.80 1.22 10.82
N LYS A 142 9.82 0.41 10.51
CA LYS A 142 11.18 0.63 11.00
C LYS A 142 11.86 1.76 10.19
N PRO A 143 12.84 2.47 10.79
CA PRO A 143 13.65 3.45 10.09
C PRO A 143 14.27 2.88 8.81
N GLY A 144 14.25 3.67 7.74
CA GLY A 144 14.76 3.27 6.42
C GLY A 144 13.76 2.53 5.53
N ALA A 145 12.58 2.14 6.05
CA ALA A 145 11.50 1.67 5.21
C ALA A 145 10.99 2.78 4.28
N ILE A 146 10.43 2.37 3.14
CA ILE A 146 9.91 3.28 2.11
C ILE A 146 8.38 3.22 2.12
N ILE A 147 7.74 4.38 2.03
CA ILE A 147 6.32 4.50 1.69
C ILE A 147 6.24 5.16 0.32
N LEU A 148 5.58 4.50 -0.62
CA LEU A 148 5.15 5.08 -1.89
C LEU A 148 3.67 5.45 -1.75
N TRP A 149 3.32 6.68 -2.09
CA TRP A 149 1.95 7.17 -2.09
C TRP A 149 1.62 7.64 -3.50
N ASP A 150 0.76 6.88 -4.18
CA ASP A 150 0.41 7.18 -5.57
C ASP A 150 -0.51 8.40 -5.66
N ASP A 151 -0.53 9.09 -6.82
CA ASP A 151 -1.35 10.28 -7.08
C ASP A 151 -1.19 11.46 -6.07
N TYR A 152 -0.17 11.45 -5.22
CA TYR A 152 0.01 12.41 -4.13
C TYR A 152 0.29 13.85 -4.61
N ALA A 153 1.11 14.02 -5.64
CA ALA A 153 1.59 15.34 -6.06
C ALA A 153 0.45 16.28 -6.48
N ASP A 154 -0.55 15.73 -7.16
CA ASP A 154 -1.67 16.49 -7.73
C ASP A 154 -2.85 16.67 -6.74
N ARG A 155 -2.78 16.04 -5.56
CA ARG A 155 -3.86 16.02 -4.56
C ARG A 155 -3.47 16.81 -3.31
N SER A 156 -3.54 18.13 -3.45
CA SER A 156 -3.13 19.09 -2.41
C SER A 156 -3.85 18.91 -1.06
N GLU A 157 -5.03 18.31 -1.06
CA GLU A 157 -5.76 17.93 0.15
C GLU A 157 -4.96 17.01 1.07
N TYR A 158 -3.99 16.23 0.54
CA TYR A 158 -3.13 15.36 1.35
C TYR A 158 -1.92 16.07 1.92
N HIS A 159 -1.49 17.23 1.39
CA HIS A 159 -0.20 17.85 1.75
C HIS A 159 -0.14 18.32 3.21
N HIS A 160 -1.28 18.41 3.92
CA HIS A 160 -1.30 18.65 5.35
C HIS A 160 -0.57 17.57 6.18
N ILE A 161 -0.35 16.37 5.63
CA ILE A 161 0.42 15.29 6.30
C ILE A 161 1.92 15.60 6.38
N GLU A 162 2.44 16.54 5.59
CA GLU A 162 3.88 16.86 5.55
C GLU A 162 4.39 17.41 6.89
N GLN A 163 3.47 17.89 7.74
CA GLN A 163 3.75 18.24 9.12
C GLN A 163 4.28 17.07 9.98
N HIS A 164 4.13 15.82 9.51
CA HIS A 164 4.66 14.60 10.12
C HIS A 164 5.90 14.11 9.39
N LEU A 165 5.85 14.08 8.04
CA LEU A 165 6.96 13.67 7.19
C LEU A 165 6.72 14.21 5.77
N ALA A 166 7.67 14.99 5.25
CA ALA A 166 7.62 15.48 3.87
C ALA A 166 8.16 14.43 2.89
N PRO A 167 7.74 14.46 1.61
CA PRO A 167 8.28 13.59 0.57
C PRO A 167 9.81 13.75 0.42
N ALA A 168 10.50 12.62 0.29
CA ALA A 168 11.93 12.57 -0.02
C ALA A 168 12.20 12.66 -1.54
N ALA A 169 11.25 12.22 -2.36
CA ALA A 169 11.31 12.30 -3.82
C ALA A 169 9.91 12.22 -4.43
N TYR A 170 9.81 12.56 -5.71
CA TYR A 170 8.62 12.37 -6.54
C TYR A 170 8.99 11.62 -7.82
N PHE A 171 8.08 10.75 -8.27
CA PHE A 171 8.16 10.04 -9.54
C PHE A 171 6.85 10.25 -10.27
N GLY A 172 6.82 11.22 -11.19
CA GLY A 172 5.55 11.70 -11.73
C GLY A 172 4.65 12.23 -10.60
N LYS A 173 3.49 11.62 -10.41
CA LYS A 173 2.52 11.98 -9.37
C LYS A 173 2.73 11.26 -8.04
N MET A 174 3.51 10.18 -8.04
CA MET A 174 3.79 9.40 -6.85
C MET A 174 4.81 10.09 -5.96
N ALA A 175 4.52 10.19 -4.66
CA ALA A 175 5.47 10.66 -3.66
C ALA A 175 6.16 9.46 -2.97
N GLN A 176 7.46 9.58 -2.75
CA GLN A 176 8.23 8.65 -1.94
C GLN A 176 8.56 9.30 -0.59
N PHE A 177 8.28 8.59 0.49
CA PHE A 177 8.67 8.98 1.85
C PHE A 177 9.67 7.97 2.41
N LEU A 178 10.69 8.47 3.10
CA LEU A 178 11.68 7.65 3.79
C LEU A 178 11.42 7.72 5.29
N VAL A 179 11.11 6.58 5.91
CA VAL A 179 10.79 6.52 7.34
C VAL A 179 12.03 6.93 8.16
N PRO A 180 11.94 7.97 9.00
CA PRO A 180 13.09 8.49 9.74
C PRO A 180 13.46 7.58 10.93
N SER A 181 14.65 7.79 11.48
CA SER A 181 15.08 7.13 12.74
C SER A 181 14.28 7.55 13.96
N HIS A 182 13.67 8.74 13.92
CA HIS A 182 12.87 9.30 15.00
C HIS A 182 11.62 9.97 14.41
N ALA A 183 10.47 9.67 14.99
CA ALA A 183 9.19 10.28 14.63
C ALA A 183 8.47 10.74 15.90
N ASN A 184 7.70 11.82 15.81
CA ASN A 184 6.86 12.26 16.92
C ASN A 184 5.58 11.41 16.98
N THR A 185 5.69 10.24 17.60
CA THR A 185 4.60 9.25 17.71
C THR A 185 3.33 9.84 18.32
N ALA A 186 3.45 10.71 19.34
CA ALA A 186 2.28 11.33 19.96
C ALA A 186 1.53 12.24 18.98
N LYS A 187 2.25 13.04 18.20
CA LYS A 187 1.64 13.89 17.15
C LYS A 187 0.97 13.04 16.07
N ILE A 188 1.63 11.97 15.62
CA ILE A 188 1.08 11.06 14.59
C ILE A 188 -0.19 10.38 15.10
N LEU A 189 -0.20 9.89 16.35
CA LEU A 189 -1.37 9.28 16.97
C LEU A 189 -2.55 10.26 17.05
N ASN A 190 -2.33 11.51 17.48
CA ASN A 190 -3.38 12.52 17.53
C ASN A 190 -3.99 12.75 16.14
N SER A 191 -3.17 12.94 15.11
CA SER A 191 -3.66 13.12 13.74
C SER A 191 -4.34 11.87 13.18
N LEU A 192 -3.92 10.66 13.58
CA LEU A 192 -4.64 9.43 13.21
C LEU A 192 -6.04 9.39 13.86
N PHE A 193 -6.17 9.79 15.13
CA PHE A 193 -7.48 9.85 15.79
C PHE A 193 -8.42 10.88 15.13
N GLU A 194 -7.88 12.02 14.72
CA GLU A 194 -8.63 13.06 13.99
C GLU A 194 -9.11 12.56 12.61
N ASN A 195 -8.38 11.61 12.00
CA ASN A 195 -8.65 11.09 10.66
C ASN A 195 -9.17 9.65 10.67
N LEU A 196 -9.62 9.11 11.81
CA LEU A 196 -9.93 7.68 11.99
C LEU A 196 -10.86 7.11 10.90
N TYR A 197 -11.79 7.94 10.43
CA TYR A 197 -12.80 7.61 9.42
C TYR A 197 -12.69 8.48 8.16
N ALA A 198 -11.56 9.16 7.94
CA ALA A 198 -11.35 9.97 6.75
C ALA A 198 -11.25 9.05 5.53
N VAL A 199 -12.32 8.99 4.74
CA VAL A 199 -12.36 8.32 3.43
C VAL A 199 -12.01 9.36 2.38
N ASP A 200 -10.96 9.08 1.63
CA ASP A 200 -10.42 9.85 0.51
C ASP A 200 -10.12 8.91 -0.66
#